data_AF-A0A533ML00-F1
#
_entry.id   AF-A0A533ML00-F1
#
_cell.length_a   1.000
_cell.length_b   1.000
_cell.length_c   1.000
_cell.angle_alpha   90.00
_cell.angle_beta   90.00
_cell.angle_gamma   90.00
#
_symmetry.space_group_name_H-M   'P 1'
#
loop_
_entity.id
_entity.type
_entity.pdbx_description
1 polymer ?
#
loop_
_entity_poly.entity_id
_entity_poly.type
_entity_poly.pdbx_seq_one_letter_code
_entity_poly.pdbx_strand_id
1 'polypeptide(L)'
;MISPTSGTVVIKGHNVKESPCEVRRVTGVISHETYLYQDLTARENLLFFGRMYGMSKDRIQQRINELIELIGLQYRLDDRVSTFSRGMKQRLS
;
A
#
# COMPACT_ATOMS: atom_id res chain seq x y z
N MET A 1 -9.53 10.54 5.80
CA MET A 1 -10.61 10.52 4.79
C MET A 1 -11.45 11.77 5.01
N ILE A 2 -11.72 12.54 3.96
CA ILE A 2 -12.50 13.77 4.08
C ILE A 2 -13.98 13.39 4.12
N SER A 3 -14.73 14.01 5.04
CA SER A 3 -16.18 13.79 5.13
C SER A 3 -16.89 14.41 3.92
N PRO A 4 -17.85 13.72 3.29
CA PRO A 4 -18.65 14.32 2.23
C PRO A 4 -19.42 15.51 2.80
N THR A 5 -19.44 16.60 2.02
CA THR A 5 -20.17 17.85 2.34
C THR A 5 -21.66 17.59 2.54
N SER A 6 -22.23 16.68 1.75
CA SER A 6 -23.60 16.18 1.90
C SER A 6 -23.73 14.78 1.27
N GLY A 7 -24.81 14.06 1.58
CA GLY A 7 -25.09 12.72 1.06
C GLY A 7 -24.33 11.59 1.76
N THR A 8 -24.43 10.40 1.17
CA THR A 8 -23.92 9.13 1.72
C THR A 8 -23.01 8.44 0.70
N VAL A 9 -21.87 7.96 1.16
CA VAL A 9 -20.93 7.17 0.35
C VAL A 9 -20.81 5.78 0.96
N VAL A 10 -21.05 4.76 0.15
CA VAL A 10 -20.97 3.34 0.54
C VAL A 10 -19.96 2.64 -0.36
N ILE A 11 -18.95 2.00 0.25
CA ILE A 11 -17.91 1.25 -0.46
C ILE A 11 -17.96 -0.21 0.04
N LYS A 12 -18.21 -1.15 -0.88
CA LYS A 12 -18.42 -2.58 -0.56
C LYS A 12 -19.38 -2.82 0.62
N GLY A 13 -20.47 -2.05 0.69
CA GLY A 13 -21.47 -2.16 1.76
C GLY A 13 -21.13 -1.40 3.04
N HIS A 14 -19.97 -0.76 3.14
CA HIS A 14 -19.60 0.03 4.32
C HIS A 14 -19.80 1.53 4.08
N ASN A 15 -20.53 2.19 4.96
CA ASN A 15 -20.66 3.65 4.98
C ASN A 15 -19.33 4.28 5.41
N VAL A 16 -18.83 5.23 4.62
CA VAL A 16 -17.54 5.91 4.84
C VAL A 16 -17.48 6.68 6.17
N LYS A 17 -18.60 7.22 6.66
CA LYS A 17 -18.66 7.93 7.95
C LYS A 17 -18.76 6.98 9.14
N GLU A 18 -19.56 5.92 9.03
CA GLU A 18 -19.86 5.02 10.14
C GLU A 18 -18.80 3.93 10.32
N SER A 19 -18.19 3.47 9.23
CA SER A 19 -17.24 2.36 9.22
C SER A 19 -15.94 2.70 8.45
N PRO A 20 -15.23 3.77 8.82
CA PRO A 20 -14.07 4.26 8.06
C PRO A 20 -12.90 3.26 8.07
N CYS A 21 -12.76 2.45 9.11
CA CYS A 21 -11.72 1.41 9.18
C CYS A 21 -11.97 0.27 8.19
N GLU A 22 -13.22 -0.21 8.07
CA GLU A 22 -13.56 -1.28 7.14
C GLU A 22 -13.43 -0.82 5.69
N VAL A 23 -13.84 0.41 5.39
CA VAL A 23 -13.58 1.02 4.08
C VAL A 23 -12.08 1.04 3.77
N ARG A 24 -11.24 1.50 4.71
CA ARG A 24 -9.77 1.53 4.50
C ARG A 24 -9.17 0.16 4.22
N ARG A 25 -9.67 -0.91 4.84
CA ARG A 25 -9.16 -2.27 4.60
C ARG A 25 -9.41 -2.77 3.19
N VAL A 26 -10.46 -2.29 2.54
CA VAL A 26 -10.87 -2.77 1.21
C VAL A 26 -10.51 -1.82 0.07
N THR A 27 -9.89 -0.67 0.38
CA THR A 27 -9.43 0.33 -0.59
C THR A 27 -7.92 0.50 -0.53
N GLY A 28 -7.26 0.55 -1.69
CA GLY A 28 -5.91 1.09 -1.83
C GLY A 28 -5.96 2.57 -2.18
N VAL A 29 -4.95 3.34 -1.76
CA VAL A 29 -4.80 4.76 -2.13
C VAL A 29 -3.42 4.95 -2.73
N ILE A 30 -3.38 5.49 -3.94
CA ILE A 30 -2.14 5.94 -4.58
C ILE A 30 -2.17 7.47 -4.61
N SER A 31 -1.18 8.11 -3.99
CA SER A 31 -1.06 9.56 -3.91
C SER A 31 0.18 10.08 -4.64
N HIS A 32 0.26 11.40 -4.81
CA HIS A 32 1.42 12.05 -5.44
C HIS A 32 2.71 11.84 -4.62
N GLU A 33 2.60 11.83 -3.29
CA GLU A 33 3.63 11.34 -2.38
C GLU A 33 3.34 9.87 -2.04
N THR A 34 4.37 9.02 -2.08
CA THR A 34 4.20 7.57 -1.97
C THR A 34 4.13 7.08 -0.51
N TYR A 35 4.33 7.96 0.48
CA TYR A 35 4.36 7.66 1.92
C TYR A 35 5.22 6.45 2.34
N LEU A 36 6.15 6.04 1.47
CA LEU A 36 7.09 4.95 1.75
C LEU A 36 8.10 5.38 2.81
N TYR A 37 8.41 4.48 3.73
CA TYR A 37 9.46 4.68 4.72
C TYR A 37 10.82 4.58 4.02
N GLN A 38 11.55 5.70 3.98
CA GLN A 38 12.78 5.81 3.21
C GLN A 38 13.95 5.00 3.79
N ASP A 39 13.95 4.79 5.11
CA ASP A 39 15.00 4.04 5.80
C ASP A 39 14.81 2.52 5.70
N LEU A 40 13.61 2.10 5.33
CA LEU A 40 13.25 0.70 5.11
C LEU A 40 13.54 0.29 3.65
N THR A 41 13.82 -0.99 3.48
CA THR A 41 13.90 -1.63 2.16
C THR A 41 12.53 -1.69 1.48
N ALA A 42 12.50 -1.95 0.17
CA ALA A 42 11.24 -2.18 -0.52
C ALA A 42 10.46 -3.37 0.08
N ARG A 43 11.17 -4.45 0.43
CA ARG A 43 10.58 -5.62 1.11
C ARG A 43 9.94 -5.25 2.45
N GLU A 44 10.67 -4.52 3.28
CA GLU A 44 10.18 -4.11 4.61
C GLU A 44 8.97 -3.17 4.50
N ASN A 45 8.96 -2.26 3.53
CA ASN A 45 7.79 -1.44 3.24
C ASN A 45 6.58 -2.32 2.88
N LEU A 46 6.72 -3.24 1.93
CA LEU A 46 5.63 -4.13 1.51
C LEU A 46 5.13 -5.01 2.67
N LEU A 47 6.05 -5.49 3.52
CA LEU A 47 5.71 -6.28 4.71
C LEU A 47 4.97 -5.44 5.76
N PHE A 48 5.40 -4.19 5.98
CA PHE A 48 4.78 -3.25 6.89
C PHE A 48 3.35 -2.93 6.47
N PHE A 49 3.16 -2.49 5.22
CA PHE A 49 1.82 -2.15 4.71
C PHE A 49 0.92 -3.38 4.67
N GLY A 50 1.40 -4.54 4.21
CA GLY A 50 0.61 -5.77 4.21
C GLY A 50 0.08 -6.16 5.60
N ARG A 51 0.91 -6.04 6.64
CA ARG A 51 0.49 -6.29 8.03
C ARG A 51 -0.54 -5.27 8.52
N MET A 52 -0.34 -3.99 8.18
CA MET A 52 -1.29 -2.92 8.51
C MET A 52 -2.67 -3.17 7.89
N TYR A 53 -2.72 -3.75 6.68
CA TYR A 53 -3.96 -4.18 6.02
C TYR A 53 -4.51 -5.53 6.52
N GLY A 54 -3.91 -6.14 7.55
CA GLY A 54 -4.38 -7.38 8.17
C GLY A 54 -4.05 -8.65 7.38
N MET A 55 -3.06 -8.62 6.49
CA MET A 55 -2.62 -9.81 5.77
C MET A 55 -1.65 -10.65 6.63
N SER A 56 -1.77 -11.98 6.54
CA SER A 56 -0.81 -12.91 7.12
C SER A 56 0.56 -12.79 6.44
N LYS A 57 1.65 -13.04 7.17
CA LYS A 57 3.03 -12.98 6.65
C LYS A 57 3.22 -13.79 5.35
N ASP A 58 2.70 -15.01 5.31
CA ASP A 58 2.86 -15.91 4.16
C ASP A 58 2.17 -15.35 2.91
N ARG A 59 0.92 -14.88 3.06
CA ARG A 59 0.18 -14.21 1.99
C ARG A 59 0.89 -12.96 1.48
N ILE A 60 1.52 -12.17 2.37
CA ILE A 60 2.30 -11.01 1.94
C ILE A 60 3.51 -11.46 1.12
N GLN A 61 4.27 -12.43 1.61
CA GLN A 61 5.47 -12.92 0.91
C GLN A 61 5.14 -13.50 -0.47
N GLN A 62 4.05 -14.25 -0.57
CA GLN A 62 3.56 -14.76 -1.85
C GLN A 62 3.23 -13.60 -2.82
N ARG A 63 2.47 -12.60 -2.36
CA ARG A 63 2.08 -11.44 -3.18
C ARG A 63 3.26 -10.58 -3.60
N ILE A 64 4.27 -10.43 -2.74
CA ILE A 64 5.53 -9.76 -3.08
C ILE A 64 6.20 -10.52 -4.24
N ASN A 65 6.35 -11.84 -4.13
CA ASN A 65 6.99 -12.64 -5.16
C ASN A 65 6.24 -12.57 -6.50
N GLU A 66 4.91 -12.57 -6.47
CA GLU A 66 4.07 -12.48 -7.68
C GLU A 66 4.16 -11.11 -8.39
N LEU A 67 4.23 -10.01 -7.64
CA LEU A 67 4.05 -8.66 -8.19
C LEU A 67 5.36 -7.92 -8.43
N ILE A 68 6.44 -8.27 -7.71
CA ILE A 68 7.69 -7.51 -7.76
C ILE A 68 8.36 -7.56 -9.14
N GLU A 69 8.23 -8.69 -9.83
CA GLU A 69 8.72 -8.86 -11.20
C GLU A 69 7.91 -8.04 -12.20
N LEU A 70 6.58 -8.00 -12.03
CA LEU A 70 5.68 -7.23 -12.89
C LEU A 70 5.98 -5.72 -12.86
N ILE A 71 6.37 -5.20 -11.70
CA ILE A 71 6.76 -3.78 -11.54
C ILE A 71 8.26 -3.52 -11.76
N GLY A 72 9.03 -4.56 -12.13
CA GLY A 72 10.45 -4.48 -12.48
C GLY A 72 11.35 -4.04 -11.33
N LEU A 73 11.07 -4.47 -10.10
CA LEU A 73 11.83 -4.09 -8.90
C LEU A 73 12.48 -5.29 -8.17
N GLN A 74 12.46 -6.48 -8.77
CA GLN A 74 12.94 -7.72 -8.15
C GLN A 74 14.40 -7.64 -7.68
N TYR A 75 15.28 -7.03 -8.47
CA TYR A 75 16.70 -6.87 -8.13
C TYR A 75 16.99 -5.75 -7.13
N ARG A 76 15.97 -4.98 -6.74
CA ARG A 76 16.05 -3.81 -5.85
C ARG A 76 15.23 -4.04 -4.58
N LEU A 77 14.71 -5.25 -4.37
CA LEU A 77 13.75 -5.56 -3.31
C LEU A 77 14.34 -5.37 -1.90
N ASP A 78 15.64 -5.61 -1.75
CA ASP A 78 16.37 -5.49 -0.49
C ASP A 78 17.18 -4.18 -0.37
N ASP A 79 17.00 -3.26 -1.32
CA ASP A 79 17.58 -1.91 -1.26
C ASP A 79 16.68 -0.95 -0.48
N ARG A 80 17.29 -0.01 0.25
CA ARG A 80 16.57 1.08 0.93
C ARG A 80 15.82 1.96 -0.06
N VAL A 81 14.57 2.30 0.26
CA VAL A 81 13.72 3.15 -0.58
C VAL A 81 14.29 4.55 -0.76
N SER A 82 15.12 5.05 0.16
CA SER A 82 15.86 6.30 -0.02
C SER A 82 16.70 6.35 -1.30
N THR A 83 17.17 5.20 -1.78
CA THR A 83 17.98 5.07 -3.00
C THR A 83 17.16 5.00 -4.29
N PHE A 84 15.84 4.95 -4.20
CA PHE A 84 14.96 4.78 -5.35
C PHE A 84 14.73 6.11 -6.09
N SER A 85 14.71 6.05 -7.42
CA SER A 85 14.22 7.16 -8.23
C SER A 85 12.73 7.42 -7.95
N ARG A 86 12.24 8.61 -8.31
CA ARG A 86 10.80 8.94 -8.17
C ARG A 86 9.89 7.93 -8.89
N GLY A 87 10.30 7.47 -10.08
CA GLY A 87 9.54 6.47 -10.83
C GLY A 87 9.52 5.10 -10.16
N MET A 88 10.63 4.69 -9.53
CA MET A 88 10.67 3.45 -8.74
C MET A 88 9.80 3.54 -7.49
N LYS A 89 9.83 4.68 -6.78
CA LYS A 89 8.95 4.95 -5.64
C LYS A 89 7.47 4.87 -6.05
N GLN A 90 7.10 5.43 -7.20
CA GLN A 90 5.74 5.35 -7.73
C GLN A 90 5.30 3.92 -8.05
N ARG A 91 6.16 3.09 -8.65
CA ARG A 91 5.83 1.69 -8.94
C ARG A 91 5.68 0.83 -7.68
N LEU A 92 6.38 1.18 -6.61
CA LEU A 92 6.32 0.48 -5.32
C LEU A 92 5.11 0.89 -4.47
N SER A 93 4.50 2.05 -4.75
CA SER A 93 3.43 2.67 -3.95
C SER A 93 2.07 2.00 -4.08
#